data_AF-A0A3S0DC55-F1
#
_entry.id   AF-A0A3S0DC55-F1
#
_cell.length_a   1.000
_cell.length_b   1.000
_cell.length_c   1.000
_cell.angle_alpha   90.00
_cell.angle_beta   90.00
_cell.angle_gamma   90.00
#
_symmetry.space_group_name_H-M   'P 1'
#
loop_
_entity.id
_entity.type
_entity.pdbx_description
1 polymer ?
#
loop_
_entity_poly.entity_id
_entity_poly.type
_entity_poly.pdbx_seq_one_letter_code
_entity_poly.pdbx_strand_id
1 'polypeptide(L)'
;MSEESTERDLKLLQVLINEKLISAAQADLAKSDGAVSGMTVAEVLLARRWVNEQTLDRVAPWLKEQVPPAVVTSSNEPQRPDAVRGDSDYQQNLKVYRQLMHKILDE
;
A
#
# COMPACT_ATOMS: atom_id res chain seq x y z
N MET A 1 0.82 11.92 -15.34
CA MET A 1 1.22 10.77 -14.51
C MET A 1 2.64 11.01 -14.01
N SER A 2 2.81 11.09 -12.69
CA SER A 2 3.87 10.34 -11.99
C SER A 2 5.35 10.77 -12.06
N GLU A 3 5.71 12.05 -12.13
CA GLU A 3 7.12 12.43 -11.93
C GLU A 3 7.57 12.27 -10.46
N GLU A 4 6.73 12.69 -9.50
CA GLU A 4 7.05 12.54 -8.07
C GLU A 4 7.11 11.09 -7.59
N SER A 5 6.29 10.17 -8.15
CA SER A 5 6.34 8.77 -7.73
C SER A 5 7.64 8.12 -8.19
N THR A 6 8.11 8.49 -9.38
CA THR A 6 9.34 7.93 -9.95
C THR A 6 10.56 8.37 -9.14
N GLU A 7 10.62 9.63 -8.69
CA GLU A 7 11.72 10.12 -7.86
C GLU A 7 11.74 9.43 -6.47
N ARG A 8 10.56 9.22 -5.87
CA ARG A 8 10.45 8.50 -4.59
C ARG A 8 10.84 7.04 -4.70
N ASP A 9 10.42 6.36 -5.77
CA ASP A 9 10.77 4.96 -6.02
C ASP A 9 12.28 4.79 -6.23
N LEU A 10 12.91 5.72 -6.97
CA LEU A 10 14.36 5.74 -7.14
C LEU A 10 15.09 5.96 -5.81
N LYS A 11 14.63 6.92 -5.00
CA LYS A 11 15.18 7.18 -3.68
C LYS A 11 15.05 5.97 -2.76
N LEU A 12 13.88 5.31 -2.75
CA LEU A 12 13.64 4.09 -1.97
C LEU A 12 14.63 2.99 -2.34
N LEU A 13 14.75 2.69 -3.64
CA LEU A 13 15.67 1.65 -4.12
C LEU A 13 17.12 1.97 -3.78
N GLN A 14 17.53 3.23 -3.93
CA GLN A 14 18.89 3.65 -3.60
C GLN A 14 19.21 3.45 -2.11
N VAL A 15 18.29 3.80 -1.21
CA VAL A 15 18.47 3.59 0.22
C VAL A 15 18.54 2.10 0.56
N LEU A 16 17.67 1.27 -0.03
CA LEU A 16 17.68 -0.18 0.21
C LEU A 16 18.96 -0.87 -0.30
N ILE A 17 19.53 -0.38 -1.41
CA ILE A 17 20.83 -0.86 -1.91
C ILE A 17 21.97 -0.43 -0.96
N ASN A 18 21.97 0.82 -0.51
CA ASN A 18 23.00 1.34 0.39
C ASN A 18 23.01 0.60 1.74
N GLU A 19 21.84 0.27 2.27
CA GLU A 19 21.65 -0.53 3.48
C GLU A 19 21.90 -2.03 3.25
N LYS A 20 22.24 -2.45 2.01
CA LYS A 20 22.48 -3.84 1.60
C LYS A 20 21.28 -4.77 1.87
N LEU A 21 20.07 -4.22 1.87
CA LEU A 21 18.83 -4.98 2.05
C LEU A 21 18.41 -5.66 0.75
N ILE A 22 18.72 -5.03 -0.38
CA ILE A 22 18.53 -5.59 -1.72
C ILE A 22 19.78 -5.36 -2.58
N SER A 23 19.97 -6.19 -3.59
CA SER A 23 20.98 -6.01 -4.62
C SER A 23 20.49 -5.07 -5.73
N ALA A 24 21.42 -4.52 -6.51
CA ALA A 24 21.08 -3.71 -7.69
C ALA A 24 20.22 -4.48 -8.70
N ALA A 25 20.49 -5.78 -8.90
CA ALA A 25 19.70 -6.64 -9.78
C ALA A 25 18.25 -6.80 -9.29
N GLN A 26 18.04 -6.89 -7.98
CA GLN A 26 16.69 -6.93 -7.40
C GLN A 26 15.98 -5.58 -7.55
N ALA A 27 16.70 -4.46 -7.43
CA ALA A 27 16.13 -3.13 -7.64
C ALA A 27 15.65 -2.93 -9.09
N ASP A 28 16.44 -3.38 -10.07
CA ASP A 28 16.05 -3.31 -11.48
C ASP A 28 14.85 -4.20 -11.78
N LEU A 29 14.81 -5.40 -11.18
CA LEU A 29 13.68 -6.31 -11.30
C LEU A 29 12.41 -5.74 -10.65
N ALA A 30 12.53 -5.03 -9.52
CA ALA A 30 11.40 -4.37 -8.88
C ALA A 30 10.78 -3.28 -9.78
N LYS A 31 11.63 -2.52 -10.49
CA LYS A 31 11.16 -1.50 -11.46
C LYS A 31 10.42 -2.13 -12.63
N SER A 32 10.98 -3.19 -13.22
CA SER A 32 10.32 -3.87 -14.35
C SER A 32 9.00 -4.49 -13.93
N ASP A 33 8.95 -5.10 -12.75
CA ASP A 33 7.74 -5.71 -12.22
C ASP A 33 6.67 -4.67 -11.93
N GLY A 34 7.03 -3.53 -11.33
CA GLY A 34 6.08 -2.44 -11.08
C GLY A 34 5.49 -1.90 -12.37
N ALA A 35 6.32 -1.73 -13.41
CA ALA A 35 5.86 -1.30 -14.73
C ALA A 35 4.89 -2.29 -15.40
N VAL A 36 5.07 -3.61 -15.18
CA VAL A 36 4.23 -4.66 -15.77
C VAL A 36 2.94 -4.89 -14.98
N SER A 37 3.03 -4.90 -13.65
CA SER A 37 1.91 -5.22 -12.74
C SER A 37 1.05 -4.00 -12.38
N GLY A 38 1.55 -2.79 -12.63
CA GLY A 38 0.92 -1.55 -12.17
C GLY A 38 1.07 -1.30 -10.67
N MET A 39 1.85 -2.12 -9.96
CA MET A 39 2.17 -1.95 -8.55
C MET A 39 3.28 -0.90 -8.37
N THR A 40 3.27 -0.23 -7.23
CA THR A 40 4.39 0.60 -6.80
C THR A 40 5.61 -0.26 -6.47
N VAL A 41 6.81 0.33 -6.53
CA VAL A 41 8.04 -0.41 -6.19
C VAL A 41 8.01 -0.94 -4.76
N ALA A 42 7.43 -0.19 -3.81
CA ALA A 42 7.25 -0.63 -2.44
C ALA A 42 6.37 -1.88 -2.32
N GLU A 43 5.25 -1.93 -3.05
CA GLU A 43 4.35 -3.09 -3.08
C GLU A 43 5.04 -4.31 -3.70
N VAL A 44 5.81 -4.13 -4.77
CA VAL A 44 6.58 -5.23 -5.40
C VAL A 44 7.62 -5.80 -4.44
N LEU A 45 8.33 -4.94 -3.70
CA LEU A 45 9.33 -5.35 -2.71
C LEU A 45 8.71 -6.20 -1.59
N LEU A 46 7.51 -5.83 -1.13
CA LEU A 46 6.74 -6.58 -0.14
C LEU A 46 6.18 -7.89 -0.71
N ALA A 47 5.59 -7.85 -1.91
CA ALA A 47 5.01 -9.02 -2.57
C ALA A 47 6.06 -10.11 -2.82
N ARG A 48 7.27 -9.71 -3.21
CA ARG A 48 8.41 -10.62 -3.40
C ARG A 48 9.14 -10.99 -2.10
N ARG A 49 8.71 -10.45 -0.95
CA ARG A 49 9.32 -10.66 0.37
C ARG A 49 10.82 -10.36 0.44
N TRP A 50 11.29 -9.42 -0.37
CA TRP A 50 12.68 -8.96 -0.30
C TRP A 50 12.90 -8.02 0.88
N VAL A 51 11.84 -7.33 1.29
CA VAL A 51 11.83 -6.42 2.43
C VAL A 51 10.51 -6.65 3.17
N ASN A 52 10.51 -6.48 4.49
CA ASN A 52 9.29 -6.53 5.31
C ASN A 52 8.81 -5.11 5.64
N GLU A 53 7.53 -4.96 6.00
CA GLU A 53 6.95 -3.65 6.37
C GLU A 53 7.75 -2.94 7.47
N GLN A 54 8.18 -3.67 8.50
CA GLN A 54 9.01 -3.14 9.59
C GLN A 54 10.33 -2.55 9.10
N THR A 55 10.92 -3.15 8.05
CA THR A 55 12.17 -2.68 7.47
C THR A 55 11.94 -1.44 6.62
N LEU A 56 10.84 -1.40 5.85
CA LEU A 56 10.44 -0.20 5.12
C LEU A 56 10.14 0.96 6.06
N ASP A 57 9.50 0.71 7.19
CA ASP A 57 9.22 1.74 8.21
C ASP A 57 10.49 2.36 8.79
N ARG A 58 11.49 1.52 9.05
CA ARG A 58 12.76 1.98 9.61
C ARG A 58 13.57 2.78 8.60
N VAL A 59 13.56 2.36 7.34
CA VAL A 59 14.49 2.82 6.30
C VAL A 59 13.88 3.92 5.42
N ALA A 60 12.56 3.91 5.26
CA ALA A 60 11.80 4.83 4.42
C ALA A 60 10.51 5.30 5.12
N PRO A 61 10.59 6.00 6.28
CA PRO A 61 9.42 6.47 7.03
C PRO A 61 8.54 7.43 6.23
N TRP A 62 9.12 8.16 5.25
CA TRP A 62 8.40 9.08 4.36
C TRP A 62 7.36 8.40 3.47
N LEU A 63 7.39 7.06 3.31
CA LEU A 63 6.36 6.33 2.59
C LEU A 63 4.99 6.39 3.28
N LYS A 64 4.97 6.51 4.61
CA LYS A 64 3.74 6.52 5.42
C LYS A 64 3.13 7.92 5.59
N GLU A 65 3.93 8.98 5.46
CA GLU A 65 3.47 10.37 5.61
C GLU A 65 2.42 10.79 4.57
N GLN A 66 2.31 10.08 3.45
CA GLN A 66 1.40 10.42 2.36
C GLN A 66 0.25 9.43 2.15
N VAL A 67 0.05 8.47 3.06
CA VAL A 67 -1.29 7.90 3.20
C VAL A 67 -2.02 8.88 4.11
N PRO A 68 -2.78 9.88 3.58
CA PRO A 68 -3.68 10.61 4.45
C PRO A 68 -4.49 9.53 5.17
N PRO A 69 -4.56 9.53 6.51
CA PRO A 69 -5.50 8.66 7.18
C PRO A 69 -6.82 8.94 6.48
N ALA A 70 -7.40 7.92 5.83
CA ALA A 70 -8.71 8.06 5.21
C ALA A 70 -9.54 8.75 6.28
N VAL A 71 -9.95 9.99 6.01
CA VAL A 71 -10.62 10.83 6.99
C VAL A 71 -11.89 10.08 7.29
N VAL A 72 -11.84 9.29 8.37
CA VAL A 72 -13.02 8.73 8.95
C VAL A 72 -13.72 9.96 9.48
N THR A 73 -14.65 10.50 8.69
CA THR A 73 -15.71 11.36 9.22
C THR A 73 -16.58 10.49 10.11
N SER A 74 -16.01 9.99 11.20
CA SER A 74 -16.73 9.47 12.34
C SER A 74 -17.11 10.70 13.14
N SER A 75 -18.30 11.20 12.83
CA SER A 75 -19.13 11.89 13.79
C SER A 75 -19.01 11.20 15.15
N ASN A 76 -18.31 11.85 16.06
CA ASN A 76 -18.63 11.97 17.48
C ASN A 76 -19.05 10.67 18.20
N GLU A 77 -18.09 9.85 18.67
CA GLU A 77 -18.33 8.96 19.83
C GLU A 77 -17.01 8.56 20.53
N PRO A 78 -16.98 8.49 21.88
CA PRO A 78 -15.74 8.38 22.65
C PRO A 78 -15.21 6.94 22.75
N GLN A 79 -13.88 6.87 22.88
CA GLN A 79 -13.01 5.70 22.91
C GLN A 79 -13.45 4.53 23.82
N ARG A 80 -13.28 3.30 23.31
CA ARG A 80 -12.82 2.15 24.11
C ARG A 80 -11.77 1.35 23.34
N PRO A 81 -10.68 0.90 23.99
CA PRO A 81 -9.72 -0.01 23.40
C PRO A 81 -10.22 -1.44 23.63
N ASP A 82 -10.46 -2.21 22.59
CA ASP A 82 -10.15 -3.64 22.54
C ASP A 82 -10.55 -4.24 21.20
N ALA A 83 -9.82 -5.29 20.85
CA ALA A 83 -9.70 -5.94 19.57
C ALA A 83 -11.01 -6.35 18.87
N VAL A 84 -10.87 -6.65 17.58
CA VAL A 84 -11.85 -7.19 16.60
C VAL A 84 -12.53 -6.15 15.71
N ARG A 85 -11.76 -5.58 14.77
CA ARG A 85 -12.34 -4.79 13.65
C ARG A 85 -11.63 -5.13 12.33
N GLY A 86 -11.92 -6.31 11.81
CA GLY A 86 -11.55 -6.72 10.45
C GLY A 86 -12.70 -7.36 9.68
N ASP A 87 -13.74 -7.85 10.37
CA ASP A 87 -14.84 -8.61 9.77
C ASP A 87 -16.05 -7.72 9.40
N SER A 88 -16.31 -6.68 10.21
CA SER A 88 -17.45 -5.76 10.00
C SER A 88 -17.33 -4.95 8.69
N ASP A 89 -16.13 -4.49 8.36
CA ASP A 89 -15.91 -3.63 7.19
C ASP A 89 -15.95 -4.43 5.88
N TYR A 90 -15.51 -5.69 5.91
CA TYR A 90 -15.56 -6.58 4.76
C TYR A 90 -17.01 -6.95 4.39
N GLN A 91 -17.83 -7.35 5.37
CA GLN A 91 -19.22 -7.70 5.11
C GLN A 91 -20.04 -6.51 4.61
N GLN A 92 -19.74 -5.31 5.11
CA GLN A 92 -20.40 -4.09 4.68
C GLN A 92 -20.03 -3.71 3.24
N ASN A 93 -18.75 -3.80 2.88
CA ASN A 93 -18.29 -3.59 1.51
C ASN A 93 -18.88 -4.63 0.54
N LEU A 94 -18.98 -5.89 0.95
CA LEU A 94 -19.58 -6.96 0.14
C LEU A 94 -21.07 -6.69 -0.13
N LYS A 95 -21.80 -6.16 0.85
CA LYS A 95 -23.22 -5.80 0.68
C LYS A 95 -23.39 -4.65 -0.32
N VAL A 96 -22.56 -3.61 -0.23
CA VAL A 96 -22.58 -2.48 -1.17
C VAL A 96 -22.24 -2.95 -2.58
N TYR A 97 -21.23 -3.82 -2.72
CA TYR A 97 -20.85 -4.40 -4.00
C TYR A 97 -22.00 -5.20 -4.65
N ARG A 98 -22.68 -6.06 -3.87
CA ARG A 98 -23.83 -6.83 -4.35
C ARG A 98 -24.99 -5.93 -4.81
N GLN A 99 -25.26 -4.85 -4.09
CA GLN A 99 -26.30 -3.89 -4.45
C GLN A 99 -25.95 -3.16 -5.76
N LEU A 100 -24.68 -2.77 -5.94
CA LEU A 100 -24.22 -2.14 -7.17
C LEU A 100 -24.31 -3.08 -8.37
N MET A 101 -23.90 -4.35 -8.20
CA MET A 101 -23.98 -5.36 -9.25
C MET A 101 -25.43 -5.65 -9.67
N HIS A 102 -26.35 -5.76 -8.72
CA HIS A 102 -27.77 -5.90 -9.04
C HIS A 102 -28.27 -4.71 -9.85
N LYS A 103 -27.90 -3.48 -9.47
CA LYS A 103 -28.32 -2.28 -10.20
C LYS A 103 -27.79 -2.23 -11.65
N ILE A 104 -26.61 -2.79 -11.90
CA ILE A 104 -25.97 -2.82 -13.23
C ILE A 104 -26.51 -3.97 -14.10
N LEU A 105 -26.94 -5.07 -13.49
CA LEU A 105 -27.38 -6.28 -14.20
C LEU A 105 -28.90 -6.38 -14.40
N ASP A 106 -29.69 -5.65 -13.60
CA ASP A 106 -31.15 -5.57 -13.73
C ASP A 106 -31.62 -4.34 -14.56
N GLU A 107 -30.71 -3.65 -15.27
CA GLU A 107 -30.97 -2.70 -16.39
C GLU A 107 -30.57 -3.33 -17.74
#